data_AF-A0A7K5WMT7-F1
#
_entry.id   AF-A0A7K5WMT7-F1
#
_cell.length_a   1.000
_cell.length_b   1.000
_cell.length_c   1.000
_cell.angle_alpha   90.00
_cell.angle_beta   90.00
_cell.angle_gamma   90.00
#
_symmetry.space_group_name_H-M   'P 1'
#
loop_
_entity.id
_entity.type
_entity.pdbx_description
1 polymer ?
#
loop_
_entity_poly.entity_id
_entity_poly.type
_entity_poly.pdbx_seq_one_letter_code
_entity_poly.pdbx_strand_id
1 'polypeptide(L)'
;AYRMKQNDRNKNDTTERIQKVRSMWTLILEMLTSLKKEKEVVDSVLEDCVNPCILDGTDVVLCVPALLTDRVESSTYAFCTGNLYEDGKLNFLTVIQLLNEALMILRDEHCLCEVKELHRIEDVVTSYKKALQKLNMNSLRRKQQHCEPKHQSVSRKQEIWESKWKGVLGQCPFNLVFKGDLVSSVHFI
;
A
#
# COMPACT_ATOMS: atom_id res chain seq x y z
N ALA A 1 -9.56 -83.75 -5.70
CA ALA A 1 -10.01 -82.33 -5.69
C ALA A 1 -8.96 -81.34 -5.13
N TYR A 2 -8.05 -81.73 -4.24
CA TYR A 2 -7.15 -80.76 -3.54
C TYR A 2 -5.98 -80.20 -4.39
N ARG A 3 -5.42 -80.99 -5.32
CA ARG A 3 -4.27 -80.56 -6.15
C ARG A 3 -4.57 -79.49 -7.20
N MET A 4 -5.81 -79.40 -7.70
CA MET A 4 -6.18 -78.38 -8.70
C MET A 4 -6.28 -76.98 -8.09
N LYS A 5 -6.83 -76.85 -6.88
CA LYS A 5 -7.00 -75.54 -6.21
C LYS A 5 -5.70 -74.86 -5.80
N GLN A 6 -4.64 -75.64 -5.49
CA GLN A 6 -3.32 -75.08 -5.16
C GLN A 6 -2.59 -74.51 -6.39
N ASN A 7 -2.80 -75.09 -7.58
CA ASN A 7 -2.09 -74.67 -8.78
C ASN A 7 -2.65 -73.35 -9.34
N ASP A 8 -3.97 -73.16 -9.28
CA ASP A 8 -4.61 -71.88 -9.65
C ASP A 8 -4.23 -70.74 -8.69
N ARG A 9 -4.03 -71.05 -7.40
CA ARG A 9 -3.57 -70.09 -6.37
C ARG A 9 -2.07 -69.73 -6.46
N ASN A 10 -1.25 -70.47 -7.21
CA ASN A 10 0.13 -70.07 -7.49
C ASN A 10 0.22 -69.27 -8.81
N LYS A 11 -0.67 -69.56 -9.77
CA LYS A 11 -0.75 -68.81 -11.03
C LYS A 11 -1.32 -67.39 -10.84
N ASN A 12 -2.26 -67.20 -9.92
CA ASN A 12 -2.75 -65.86 -9.59
C ASN A 12 -1.69 -65.02 -8.84
N ASP A 13 -0.93 -65.60 -7.89
CA ASP A 13 0.15 -64.90 -7.17
C ASP A 13 1.26 -64.41 -8.11
N THR A 14 1.65 -65.26 -9.07
CA THR A 14 2.66 -64.90 -10.08
C THR A 14 2.17 -63.81 -11.03
N THR A 15 0.91 -63.86 -11.46
CA THR A 15 0.33 -62.82 -12.33
C THR A 15 0.11 -61.50 -11.60
N GLU A 16 -0.30 -61.52 -10.33
CA GLU A 16 -0.39 -60.34 -9.46
C GLU A 16 0.98 -59.68 -9.24
N ARG A 17 2.02 -60.48 -8.98
CA ARG A 17 3.39 -59.98 -8.83
C ARG A 17 3.91 -59.35 -10.12
N ILE A 18 3.67 -59.98 -11.27
CA ILE A 18 4.03 -59.43 -12.59
C ILE A 18 3.29 -58.10 -12.82
N GLN A 19 1.99 -58.04 -12.51
CA GLN A 19 1.21 -56.83 -12.68
C GLN A 19 1.71 -55.70 -11.77
N LYS A 20 2.08 -56.01 -10.53
CA LYS A 20 2.66 -55.05 -9.58
C LYS A 20 3.98 -54.47 -10.09
N VAL A 21 4.87 -55.32 -10.60
CA VAL A 21 6.14 -54.86 -11.19
C VAL A 21 5.89 -53.96 -12.40
N ARG A 22 4.92 -54.31 -13.27
CA ARG A 22 4.54 -53.47 -14.40
C ARG A 22 3.99 -52.12 -13.95
N SER A 23 3.08 -52.09 -12.98
CA SER A 23 2.56 -50.84 -12.42
C SER A 23 3.65 -49.96 -11.80
N MET A 24 4.60 -50.56 -11.07
CA MET A 24 5.74 -49.82 -10.52
C MET A 24 6.65 -49.26 -11.62
N TRP A 25 6.92 -50.05 -12.66
CA TRP A 25 7.72 -49.61 -13.80
C TRP A 25 7.07 -48.45 -14.56
N THR A 26 5.75 -48.52 -14.78
CA THR A 26 4.98 -47.44 -15.39
C THR A 26 5.07 -46.16 -14.56
N LEU A 27 4.90 -46.25 -13.23
CA LEU A 27 4.99 -45.11 -12.34
C LEU A 27 6.38 -44.44 -12.39
N ILE A 28 7.45 -45.24 -12.42
CA ILE A 28 8.83 -44.73 -12.54
C ILE A 28 9.02 -44.01 -13.88
N LEU A 29 8.54 -44.60 -14.98
CA LEU A 29 8.63 -43.98 -16.30
C LEU A 29 7.87 -42.66 -16.36
N GLU A 30 6.65 -42.62 -15.81
CA GLU A 30 5.87 -41.37 -15.73
C GLU A 30 6.62 -40.30 -14.95
N MET A 31 7.18 -40.63 -13.78
CA MET A 31 7.97 -39.69 -12.98
C MET A 31 9.20 -39.17 -13.74
N LEU A 32 9.96 -40.05 -14.39
CA LEU A 32 11.13 -39.66 -15.18
C LEU A 32 10.75 -38.76 -16.37
N THR A 33 9.62 -39.03 -17.02
CA THR A 33 9.14 -38.18 -18.12
C THR A 33 8.65 -36.81 -17.64
N SER A 34 8.06 -36.72 -16.44
CA SER A 34 7.69 -35.44 -15.82
C SER A 34 8.93 -34.61 -15.50
N LEU A 35 9.91 -35.21 -14.83
CA LEU A 35 11.17 -34.54 -14.47
C LEU A 35 11.94 -34.07 -15.70
N LYS A 36 11.91 -34.83 -16.81
CA LYS A 36 12.55 -34.40 -18.06
C LYS A 36 11.96 -33.09 -18.59
N LYS A 37 10.63 -32.93 -18.55
CA LYS A 37 9.97 -31.70 -18.99
C LYS A 37 10.30 -30.52 -18.08
N GLU A 38 10.34 -30.73 -16.77
CA GLU A 38 10.74 -29.68 -15.81
C GLU A 38 12.20 -29.25 -16.04
N LYS A 39 13.09 -30.21 -16.29
CA LYS A 39 14.49 -29.92 -16.64
C LYS A 39 14.59 -29.08 -17.91
N GLU A 40 13.88 -29.44 -18.98
CA GLU A 40 13.91 -28.68 -20.24
C GLU A 40 13.45 -27.22 -20.08
N VAL A 41 12.50 -26.95 -19.17
CA VAL A 41 12.07 -25.59 -18.82
C VAL A 41 13.19 -24.83 -18.09
N VAL A 42 13.84 -25.46 -17.11
CA VAL A 42 14.97 -24.84 -16.39
C VAL A 42 16.14 -24.57 -17.32
N ASP A 43 16.48 -25.53 -18.19
CA ASP A 43 17.54 -25.36 -19.19
C ASP A 43 17.20 -24.20 -20.15
N SER A 44 15.94 -24.05 -20.58
CA SER A 44 15.51 -22.94 -21.44
C SER A 44 15.63 -21.57 -20.75
N VAL A 45 15.32 -21.48 -19.45
CA VAL A 45 15.50 -20.24 -18.67
C VAL A 45 16.98 -19.92 -18.49
N LEU A 46 17.82 -20.93 -18.30
CA LEU A 46 19.27 -20.75 -18.21
C LEU A 46 19.87 -20.29 -19.53
N GLU A 47 19.45 -20.85 -20.66
CA GLU A 47 19.89 -20.44 -22.01
C GLU A 47 19.44 -19.01 -22.35
N ASP A 48 18.22 -18.59 -21.95
CA ASP A 48 17.76 -17.20 -22.11
C ASP A 48 18.51 -16.21 -21.20
N CYS A 49 19.15 -16.72 -20.13
CA CYS A 49 20.10 -15.96 -19.31
C CYS A 49 21.52 -15.89 -19.91
N VAL A 50 21.80 -16.52 -21.07
CA VAL A 50 23.11 -16.50 -21.78
C VAL A 50 23.23 -15.27 -22.69
N ASN A 51 22.57 -14.16 -22.36
CA ASN A 51 23.08 -12.87 -22.79
C ASN A 51 23.95 -12.33 -21.64
N PRO A 52 25.29 -12.48 -21.70
CA PRO A 52 26.14 -11.94 -20.66
C PRO A 52 26.12 -10.41 -20.79
N CYS A 53 25.15 -9.77 -20.13
CA CYS A 53 25.30 -8.39 -19.70
C CYS A 53 26.45 -8.39 -18.70
N ILE A 54 27.68 -8.24 -19.21
CA ILE A 54 28.86 -8.04 -18.39
C ILE A 54 28.68 -6.66 -17.73
N LEU A 55 28.12 -6.66 -16.52
CA LEU A 55 28.20 -5.53 -15.60
C LEU A 55 29.57 -5.59 -14.89
N ASP A 56 30.66 -5.44 -15.63
CA ASP A 56 32.00 -5.38 -15.03
C ASP A 56 32.37 -3.97 -14.56
N GLY A 57 31.52 -2.98 -14.84
CA GLY A 57 31.73 -1.59 -14.43
C GLY A 57 32.97 -0.95 -15.04
N THR A 58 33.61 -1.60 -16.03
CA THR A 58 34.90 -1.17 -16.60
C THR A 58 34.80 0.19 -17.28
N ASP A 59 33.62 0.54 -17.83
CA ASP A 59 33.35 1.82 -18.47
C ASP A 59 32.68 2.86 -17.53
N VAL A 60 32.49 2.54 -16.25
CA VAL A 60 31.89 3.46 -15.27
C VAL A 60 32.99 4.15 -14.48
N VAL A 61 33.29 5.40 -14.83
CA VAL A 61 34.16 6.25 -14.01
C VAL A 61 33.39 6.64 -12.73
N LEU A 62 33.62 5.89 -11.66
CA LEU A 62 33.00 6.13 -10.37
C LEU A 62 33.79 7.22 -9.62
N CYS A 63 33.43 8.48 -9.88
CA CYS A 63 33.98 9.62 -9.13
C CYS A 63 33.39 9.63 -7.72
N VAL A 64 34.10 9.04 -6.75
CA VAL A 64 33.76 9.16 -5.33
C VAL A 64 34.02 10.61 -4.89
N PRO A 65 33.00 11.33 -4.39
CA PRO A 65 33.17 12.67 -3.86
C PRO A 65 34.28 12.71 -2.80
N ALA A 66 35.20 13.67 -2.90
CA ALA A 66 36.36 13.80 -2.00
C ALA A 66 35.95 13.77 -0.52
N LEU A 67 34.82 14.37 -0.16
CA LEU A 67 34.31 14.40 1.21
C LEU A 67 33.92 13.00 1.74
N LEU A 68 33.47 12.09 0.86
CA LEU A 68 33.21 10.70 1.22
C LEU A 68 34.51 9.91 1.37
N THR A 69 35.48 10.15 0.48
CA THR A 69 36.83 9.57 0.59
C THR A 69 37.50 9.99 1.89
N ASP A 70 37.50 11.30 2.19
CA ASP A 70 38.05 11.85 3.43
C ASP A 70 37.36 11.28 4.67
N ARG A 71 36.03 11.06 4.62
CA ARG A 71 35.27 10.47 5.73
C ARG A 71 35.60 8.99 5.95
N VAL A 72 35.89 8.23 4.89
CA VAL A 72 36.28 6.81 4.97
C VAL A 72 37.76 6.66 5.38
N GLU A 73 38.64 7.50 4.88
CA GLU A 73 40.06 7.52 5.28
C GLU A 73 40.24 8.03 6.71
N SER A 74 39.45 9.01 7.16
CA SER A 74 39.47 9.47 8.56
C SER A 74 38.81 8.47 9.51
N SER A 75 37.81 7.71 9.07
CA SER A 75 37.17 6.68 9.89
C SER A 75 38.08 5.46 10.08
N THR A 76 38.80 5.02 9.06
CA THR A 76 39.73 3.88 9.16
C THR A 76 40.81 4.10 10.23
N TYR A 77 41.29 5.34 10.41
CA TYR A 77 42.20 5.71 11.50
C TYR A 77 41.54 5.90 12.87
N ALA A 78 40.24 6.23 12.92
CA ALA A 78 39.53 6.44 14.18
C ALA A 78 39.02 5.13 14.82
N PHE A 79 38.70 4.12 14.01
CA PHE A 79 37.94 2.95 14.44
C PHE A 79 38.77 1.65 14.53
N CYS A 80 39.89 1.55 13.81
CA CYS A 80 40.76 0.38 13.83
C CYS A 80 42.09 0.72 14.46
N THR A 81 42.32 0.25 15.69
CA THR A 81 43.57 0.51 16.41
C THR A 81 44.73 -0.41 15.97
N GLY A 82 44.50 -1.35 15.04
CA GLY A 82 45.50 -2.31 14.58
C GLY A 82 45.35 -2.67 13.10
N ASN A 83 46.40 -3.31 12.55
CA ASN A 83 46.39 -3.76 11.16
C ASN A 83 45.41 -4.93 10.96
N LEU A 84 44.82 -4.99 9.76
CA LEU A 84 43.93 -6.11 9.36
C LEU A 84 44.70 -7.43 9.26
N TYR A 85 45.98 -7.35 8.90
CA TYR A 85 46.89 -8.48 8.83
C TYR A 85 48.07 -8.27 9.79
N GLU A 86 48.36 -9.29 10.58
CA GLU A 86 49.46 -9.33 11.52
C GLU A 86 50.24 -10.63 11.24
N ASP A 87 51.54 -10.52 10.96
CA ASP A 87 52.40 -11.63 10.51
C ASP A 87 51.86 -12.44 9.32
N GLY A 88 51.19 -11.75 8.38
CA GLY A 88 50.58 -12.37 7.20
C GLY A 88 49.32 -13.19 7.51
N LYS A 89 48.83 -13.16 8.74
CA LYS A 89 47.56 -13.77 9.15
C LYS A 89 46.53 -12.70 9.45
N LEU A 90 45.27 -13.03 9.19
CA LEU A 90 44.15 -12.13 9.46
C LEU A 90 44.01 -11.92 10.97
N ASN A 91 43.97 -10.66 11.40
CA ASN A 91 43.70 -10.30 12.78
C ASN A 91 42.18 -10.25 13.00
N PHE A 92 41.64 -11.34 13.57
CA PHE A 92 40.20 -11.46 13.83
C PHE A 92 39.66 -10.40 14.79
N LEU A 93 40.49 -9.87 15.72
CA LEU A 93 40.07 -8.81 16.63
C LEU A 93 39.77 -7.53 15.84
N THR A 94 40.66 -7.15 14.92
CA THR A 94 40.48 -5.99 14.04
C THR A 94 39.26 -6.17 13.13
N VAL A 95 39.03 -7.38 12.61
CA VAL A 95 37.84 -7.71 11.79
C VAL A 95 36.54 -7.53 12.58
N ILE A 96 36.50 -8.01 13.82
CA ILE A 96 35.32 -7.86 14.70
C ILE A 96 35.06 -6.40 15.03
N GLN A 97 36.11 -5.60 15.28
CA GLN A 97 36.00 -4.16 15.51
C GLN A 97 35.42 -3.44 14.28
N LEU A 98 35.92 -3.74 13.08
CA LEU A 98 35.40 -3.23 11.82
C LEU A 98 33.92 -3.55 11.61
N LEU A 99 33.53 -4.81 11.88
CA LEU A 99 32.13 -5.25 11.75
C LEU A 99 31.21 -4.53 12.73
N ASN A 100 31.62 -4.39 13.99
CA ASN A 100 30.84 -3.69 15.00
C ASN A 100 30.64 -2.22 14.63
N GLU A 101 31.64 -1.57 14.06
CA GLU A 101 31.53 -0.17 13.62
C GLU A 101 30.67 -0.01 12.37
N ALA A 102 30.77 -0.93 11.41
CA ALA A 102 29.83 -0.96 10.29
C ALA A 102 28.38 -1.09 10.75
N LEU A 103 28.14 -1.95 11.76
CA LEU A 103 26.81 -2.11 12.36
C LEU A 103 26.35 -0.85 13.12
N MET A 104 27.26 -0.17 13.83
CA MET A 104 26.96 1.10 14.50
C MET A 104 26.56 2.20 13.51
N ILE A 105 27.33 2.36 12.43
CA ILE A 105 27.04 3.33 11.37
C ILE A 105 25.68 3.05 10.73
N LEU A 106 25.41 1.78 10.38
CA LEU A 106 24.12 1.38 9.83
C LEU A 106 22.95 1.69 10.77
N ARG A 107 23.11 1.41 12.06
CA ARG A 107 22.08 1.73 13.08
C ARG A 107 21.85 3.23 13.17
N ASP A 108 22.91 4.02 13.22
CA ASP A 108 22.81 5.46 13.44
C ASP A 108 22.23 6.18 12.22
N GLU A 109 22.59 5.75 10.99
CA GLU A 109 21.97 6.24 9.76
C GLU A 109 20.50 5.86 9.67
N HIS A 110 20.13 4.63 10.03
CA HIS A 110 18.73 4.19 10.06
C HIS A 110 17.89 5.02 11.04
N CYS A 111 18.40 5.24 12.25
CA CYS A 111 17.73 6.04 13.29
C CYS A 111 17.50 7.50 12.83
N LEU A 112 18.51 8.11 12.20
CA LEU A 112 18.39 9.47 11.66
C LEU A 112 17.36 9.59 10.54
N CYS A 113 17.23 8.57 9.68
CA CYS A 113 16.22 8.53 8.62
C CYS A 113 14.81 8.41 9.18
N GLU A 114 14.57 7.51 10.14
CA GLU A 114 13.24 7.33 10.75
C GLU A 114 12.78 8.59 11.49
N VAL A 115 13.67 9.23 12.25
CA VAL A 115 13.35 10.45 13.00
C VAL A 115 13.04 11.62 12.08
N LYS A 116 13.73 11.74 10.93
CA LYS A 116 13.44 12.80 9.94
C LYS A 116 12.09 12.61 9.26
N GLU A 117 11.76 11.37 8.88
CA GLU A 117 10.45 11.08 8.27
C GLU A 117 9.30 11.27 9.26
N LEU A 118 9.49 10.92 10.54
CA LEU A 118 8.51 11.19 11.59
C LEU A 118 8.23 12.69 11.78
N HIS A 119 9.27 13.53 11.86
CA HIS A 119 9.09 14.97 11.97
C HIS A 119 8.37 15.54 10.74
N ARG A 120 8.70 15.06 9.53
CA ARG A 120 8.02 15.48 8.30
C ARG A 120 6.54 15.12 8.31
N ILE A 121 6.17 13.93 8.80
CA ILE A 121 4.77 13.53 8.97
C ILE A 121 4.07 14.41 10.00
N GLU A 122 4.72 14.71 11.13
CA GLU A 122 4.18 15.58 12.17
C GLU A 122 3.90 17.01 11.65
N ASP A 123 4.83 17.58 10.89
CA ASP A 123 4.66 18.89 10.26
C ASP A 123 3.47 18.91 9.29
N VAL A 124 3.32 17.85 8.49
CA VAL A 124 2.18 17.70 7.58
C VAL A 124 0.88 17.60 8.37
N VAL A 125 0.81 16.75 9.40
CA VAL A 125 -0.40 16.56 10.22
C VAL A 125 -0.78 17.86 10.95
N THR A 126 0.18 18.58 11.51
CA THR A 126 -0.08 19.85 12.18
C THR A 126 -0.56 20.92 11.20
N SER A 127 -0.04 20.94 9.97
CA SER A 127 -0.51 21.84 8.91
C SER A 127 -1.98 21.56 8.54
N TYR A 128 -2.35 20.29 8.35
CA TYR A 128 -3.72 19.89 8.06
C TYR A 128 -4.67 20.21 9.22
N LYS A 129 -4.23 19.99 10.47
CA LYS A 129 -5.01 20.33 11.67
C LYS A 129 -5.32 21.83 11.72
N LYS A 130 -4.31 22.69 11.46
CA LYS A 130 -4.50 24.15 11.40
C LYS A 130 -5.45 24.56 10.27
N ALA A 131 -5.31 23.96 9.09
CA ALA A 131 -6.20 24.22 7.96
C ALA A 131 -7.65 23.84 8.28
N LEU A 132 -7.86 22.67 8.89
CA LEU A 132 -9.18 22.19 9.31
C LEU A 132 -9.83 23.10 10.35
N GLN A 133 -9.05 23.53 11.36
CA GLN A 133 -9.53 24.50 12.36
C GLN A 133 -9.98 25.81 11.71
N LYS A 134 -9.20 26.35 10.77
CA LYS A 134 -9.54 27.57 10.03
C LYS A 134 -10.83 27.40 9.22
N LEU A 135 -10.99 26.27 8.53
CA LEU A 135 -12.20 25.95 7.77
C LEU A 135 -13.43 25.83 8.67
N ASN A 136 -13.29 25.20 9.84
CA ASN A 136 -14.36 25.09 10.82
C ASN A 136 -14.77 26.45 11.38
N MET A 137 -13.81 27.32 11.71
CA MET A 137 -14.10 28.70 12.14
C MET A 137 -14.83 29.49 11.03
N ASN A 138 -14.39 29.37 9.78
CA ASN A 138 -15.05 30.02 8.65
C ASN A 138 -16.46 29.50 8.40
N SER A 139 -16.68 28.19 8.58
CA SER A 139 -18.00 27.55 8.53
C SER A 139 -18.92 28.12 9.61
N LEU A 140 -18.45 28.17 10.86
CA LEU A 140 -19.22 28.73 11.98
C LEU A 140 -19.55 30.21 11.76
N ARG A 141 -18.58 31.02 11.32
CA ARG A 141 -18.78 32.43 10.99
C ARG A 141 -19.84 32.62 9.91
N ARG A 142 -19.81 31.80 8.84
CA ARG A 142 -20.83 31.85 7.78
C ARG A 142 -22.21 31.51 8.32
N LYS A 143 -22.32 30.47 9.16
CA LYS A 143 -23.59 30.12 9.82
C LYS A 143 -24.10 31.28 10.68
N GLN A 144 -23.24 31.90 11.48
CA GLN A 144 -23.58 33.06 12.32
C GLN A 144 -24.04 34.26 11.47
N GLN A 145 -23.35 34.57 10.39
CA GLN A 145 -23.71 35.66 9.46
C GLN A 145 -25.04 35.40 8.73
N HIS A 146 -25.37 34.13 8.49
CA HIS A 146 -26.66 33.76 7.90
C HIS A 146 -27.80 33.71 8.94
N CYS A 147 -27.45 33.53 10.22
CA CYS A 147 -28.37 33.53 11.36
C CYS A 147 -28.57 34.92 12.00
N GLU A 148 -27.75 35.93 11.68
CA GLU A 148 -28.01 37.34 11.99
C GLU A 148 -29.26 37.80 11.22
N PRO A 149 -30.43 37.92 11.88
CA PRO A 149 -31.64 38.35 11.21
C PRO A 149 -31.47 39.85 10.98
N LYS A 150 -31.33 40.29 9.73
CA LYS A 150 -31.49 41.71 9.35
C LYS A 150 -32.75 42.23 10.07
N HIS A 151 -32.56 43.12 11.05
CA HIS A 151 -33.48 43.62 12.08
C HIS A 151 -34.81 44.23 11.59
N GLN A 152 -35.58 43.47 10.82
CA GLN A 152 -36.99 43.67 10.61
C GLN A 152 -37.60 42.27 10.60
N SER A 153 -38.45 41.99 11.59
CA SER A 153 -39.23 40.76 11.62
C SER A 153 -39.89 40.58 10.25
N VAL A 154 -39.87 39.35 9.74
CA VAL A 154 -40.50 39.01 8.45
C VAL A 154 -41.94 39.53 8.42
N SER A 155 -42.63 39.45 9.56
CA SER A 155 -43.95 40.04 9.81
C SER A 155 -44.01 41.55 9.54
N ARG A 156 -43.05 42.36 9.99
CA ARG A 156 -43.03 43.82 9.70
C ARG A 156 -42.81 44.12 8.22
N LYS A 157 -41.95 43.34 7.55
CA LYS A 157 -41.77 43.49 6.09
C LYS A 157 -43.01 43.09 5.33
N GLN A 158 -43.70 42.07 5.81
CA GLN A 158 -44.94 41.60 5.24
C GLN A 158 -46.06 42.65 5.38
N GLU A 159 -46.23 43.24 6.56
CA GLU A 159 -47.19 44.35 6.77
C GLU A 159 -46.93 45.57 5.87
N ILE A 160 -45.65 45.94 5.69
CA ILE A 160 -45.25 47.03 4.77
C ILE A 160 -45.64 46.68 3.33
N TRP A 161 -45.38 45.44 2.90
CA TRP A 161 -45.74 44.98 1.57
C TRP A 161 -47.25 44.90 1.37
N GLU A 162 -47.98 44.36 2.33
CA GLU A 162 -49.44 44.26 2.30
C GLU A 162 -50.09 45.65 2.24
N SER A 163 -49.56 46.62 3.00
CA SER A 163 -50.03 48.01 2.95
C SER A 163 -49.80 48.66 1.59
N LYS A 164 -48.62 48.44 0.97
CA LYS A 164 -48.32 48.94 -0.38
C LYS A 164 -49.25 48.34 -1.43
N TRP A 165 -49.44 47.02 -1.40
CA TRP A 165 -50.34 46.35 -2.33
C TRP A 165 -51.80 46.76 -2.14
N LYS A 166 -52.24 46.93 -0.89
CA LYS A 166 -53.59 47.43 -0.59
C LYS A 166 -53.81 48.86 -1.09
N GLY A 167 -52.79 49.71 -1.05
CA GLY A 167 -52.86 51.05 -1.64
C GLY A 167 -53.02 51.05 -3.17
N VAL A 168 -52.37 50.10 -3.87
CA VAL A 168 -52.43 50.00 -5.33
C VAL A 168 -53.71 49.27 -5.80
N LEU A 169 -54.12 48.22 -5.11
CA LEU A 169 -55.22 47.34 -5.51
C LEU A 169 -56.55 47.65 -4.79
N GLY A 170 -56.56 48.57 -3.83
CA GLY A 170 -57.70 48.85 -2.95
C GLY A 170 -58.00 47.74 -1.92
N GLN A 171 -57.36 46.57 -2.04
CA GLN A 171 -57.59 45.40 -1.20
C GLN A 171 -56.30 44.58 -1.02
N CYS A 172 -56.27 43.73 0.01
CA CYS A 172 -55.13 42.85 0.24
C CYS A 172 -55.06 41.77 -0.86
N PRO A 173 -53.90 41.57 -1.52
CA PRO A 173 -53.75 40.61 -2.62
C PRO A 173 -54.02 39.17 -2.19
N PHE A 174 -53.79 38.81 -0.93
CA PHE A 174 -54.08 37.47 -0.41
C PHE A 174 -55.58 37.18 -0.27
N ASN A 175 -56.44 38.20 -0.20
CA ASN A 175 -57.90 38.04 -0.14
C ASN A 175 -58.52 37.73 -1.51
N LEU A 176 -57.78 37.92 -2.60
CA LEU A 176 -58.22 37.57 -3.95
C LEU A 176 -58.14 36.06 -4.21
N VAL A 177 -57.18 35.38 -3.56
CA VAL A 177 -56.97 33.94 -3.73
C VAL A 177 -58.14 33.13 -3.14
N PHE A 178 -58.77 33.62 -2.07
CA PHE A 178 -59.87 32.92 -1.39
C PHE A 178 -61.28 33.35 -1.83
N LYS A 179 -61.42 34.32 -2.74
CA LYS A 179 -62.74 34.76 -3.23
C LYS A 179 -63.27 33.92 -4.40
N GLY A 180 -62.46 33.02 -4.95
CA GLY A 180 -62.84 32.16 -6.09
C GLY A 180 -63.63 30.90 -5.75
N ASP A 181 -63.66 30.46 -4.49
CA ASP A 181 -64.14 29.11 -4.12
C ASP A 181 -65.45 29.09 -3.29
N LEU A 182 -66.21 30.19 -3.25
CA LEU A 182 -67.48 30.27 -2.50
C LEU A 182 -68.72 30.64 -3.33
N VAL A 183 -68.70 30.43 -4.65
CA VAL A 183 -69.91 30.49 -5.49
C VAL A 183 -70.01 29.23 -6.36
N SER A 184 -70.21 28.08 -5.71
CA SER A 184 -70.81 26.90 -6.35
C SER A 184 -71.17 25.85 -5.31
N SER A 185 -72.20 26.12 -4.50
CA SER A 185 -72.98 25.09 -3.79
C SER A 185 -74.17 25.72 -3.05
N VAL A 186 -75.22 26.13 -3.78
CA VAL A 186 -76.62 26.03 -3.29
C VAL A 186 -77.57 25.98 -4.51
N HIS A 187 -77.94 24.79 -4.97
CA HIS A 187 -79.27 24.53 -5.51
C HIS A 187 -79.64 23.06 -5.27
N PHE A 188 -80.22 22.78 -4.11
CA PHE A 188 -81.03 21.59 -3.87
C PHE A 188 -82.12 21.99 -2.87
N ILE A 189 -83.30 22.30 -3.39
CA ILE A 189 -84.65 21.75 -3.09
C ILE A 189 -85.50 22.11 -4.31
#